data_AF-A0A2N2SPT9-F1
#
_entry.id   AF-A0A2N2SPT9-F1
#
_cell.length_a   1.000
_cell.length_b   1.000
_cell.length_c   1.000
_cell.angle_alpha   90.00
_cell.angle_beta   90.00
_cell.angle_gamma   90.00
#
_symmetry.space_group_name_H-M   'P 1'
#
loop_
_entity.id
_entity.type
_entity.pdbx_description
1 polymer ?
#
loop_
_entity_poly.entity_id
_entity_poly.type
_entity_poly.pdbx_seq_one_letter_code
_entity_poly.pdbx_strand_id
1 'polypeptide(L)' 'MHDPLVIAGKSYGSRLLVGTGKYKDFAETREAIDASGTNIVTVAIRRTNIGQNADEPNLLDALPPDQFTILPNTAGCYT' A
#
# COMPACT_ATOMS: atom_id res chain seq x y z
N MET A 1 -13.58 -22.19 -7.59
CA MET A 1 -13.44 -21.43 -8.86
C MET A 1 -12.56 -20.23 -8.53
N HIS A 2 -11.42 -20.06 -9.21
CA HIS A 2 -10.54 -18.92 -8.96
C HIS A 2 -11.02 -17.75 -9.83
N ASP A 3 -11.46 -16.65 -9.21
CA ASP A 3 -12.00 -15.47 -9.89
C ASP A 3 -11.08 -14.26 -9.67
N PRO A 4 -9.96 -14.18 -10.42
CA PRO A 4 -8.95 -13.16 -10.20
C PRO A 4 -9.47 -11.75 -10.50
N LEU A 5 -8.99 -10.76 -9.75
CA LEU A 5 -9.19 -9.35 -10.08
C LEU A 5 -8.16 -8.94 -11.13
N VAL A 6 -8.61 -8.49 -12.30
CA VAL A 6 -7.71 -8.01 -13.36
C VAL A 6 -7.81 -6.49 -13.48
N ILE A 7 -6.71 -5.78 -13.21
CA ILE A 7 -6.62 -4.32 -13.34
C ILE A 7 -5.45 -4.00 -14.27
N ALA A 8 -5.72 -3.26 -15.34
CA ALA A 8 -4.71 -2.86 -16.34
C ALA A 8 -3.87 -4.04 -16.87
N GLY A 9 -4.51 -5.20 -17.08
CA GLY A 9 -3.85 -6.42 -17.58
C GLY A 9 -3.06 -7.21 -16.52
N LYS A 10 -2.92 -6.71 -15.28
CA LYS A 10 -2.31 -7.45 -14.16
C LYS A 10 -3.38 -8.17 -13.35
N SER A 11 -3.15 -9.46 -13.10
CA SER A 11 -4.03 -10.33 -12.33
C SER A 11 -3.66 -10.32 -10.84
N TYR A 12 -4.66 -10.30 -9.97
CA TYR A 12 -4.54 -10.32 -8.52
C TYR A 12 -5.44 -11.40 -7.92
N GLY A 13 -4.91 -12.15 -6.94
CA GLY A 13 -5.68 -13.17 -6.23
C GLY A 13 -6.65 -12.58 -5.21
N SER A 14 -6.29 -11.45 -4.61
CA SER A 14 -7.14 -10.73 -3.66
C SER A 14 -7.93 -9.61 -4.34
N ARG A 15 -9.20 -9.46 -3.90
CA ARG A 15 -10.09 -8.36 -4.27
C ARG A 15 -10.15 -7.25 -3.22
N LEU A 16 -9.44 -7.43 -2.11
CA LEU A 16 -9.33 -6.44 -1.04
C LEU A 16 -8.17 -5.50 -1.37
N LEU A 17 -8.45 -4.19 -1.41
CA LEU A 17 -7.44 -3.14 -1.47
C LEU A 17 -7.40 -2.47 -0.10
N VAL A 18 -6.20 -2.19 0.42
CA VAL A 18 -6.03 -1.64 1.77
C VAL A 18 -5.27 -0.31 1.71
N GLY A 19 -5.59 0.64 2.58
CA GLY A 19 -4.86 1.90 2.71
C GLY A 19 -4.01 1.93 3.99
N THR A 20 -2.95 2.73 4.00
CA THR A 20 -1.92 2.71 5.07
C THR A 20 -2.00 3.85 6.08
N GLY A 21 -2.90 4.81 5.89
CA GLY A 21 -2.82 6.10 6.60
C GLY A 21 -3.36 6.15 8.05
N LYS A 22 -3.73 5.03 8.68
CA LYS A 22 -4.37 5.02 10.01
C LYS A 22 -3.77 4.04 11.03
N TYR A 23 -2.71 3.33 10.66
CA TYR A 23 -1.99 2.46 11.59
C TYR A 23 -1.09 3.28 12.52
N LYS A 24 -0.81 2.73 13.69
CA LYS A 24 0.06 3.31 14.71
C LYS A 24 1.49 3.49 14.21
N ASP A 25 2.01 2.49 13.51
CA ASP A 25 3.36 2.47 12.96
C ASP A 25 3.45 1.50 11.76
N PHE A 26 4.64 1.43 11.13
CA PHE A 26 4.86 0.58 9.97
C PHE A 26 4.97 -0.91 10.28
N ALA A 27 5.27 -1.28 11.53
CA ALA A 27 5.23 -2.68 11.93
C ALA A 27 3.78 -3.18 11.98
N GLU A 28 2.89 -2.42 12.63
CA GLU A 28 1.45 -2.71 12.64
C GLU A 28 0.87 -2.66 11.21
N THR A 29 1.30 -1.69 10.39
CA THR A 29 0.90 -1.63 8.98
C THR A 29 1.27 -2.93 8.26
N ARG A 30 2.50 -3.42 8.42
CA ARG A 30 2.95 -4.66 7.77
C ARG A 30 2.13 -5.86 8.23
N GLU A 31 1.95 -6.03 9.53
CA GLU A 31 1.17 -7.13 10.10
C GLU A 31 -0.28 -7.13 9.58
N ALA A 32 -0.92 -5.96 9.55
CA ALA A 32 -2.28 -5.83 9.05
C ALA A 32 -2.40 -6.15 7.55
N ILE A 33 -1.42 -5.70 6.75
CA ILE A 33 -1.38 -5.97 5.30
C ILE A 33 -1.19 -7.46 5.03
N ASP A 34 -0.25 -8.11 5.71
CA ASP A 34 0.00 -9.55 5.57
C ASP A 34 -1.25 -10.36 6.00
N ALA A 35 -1.86 -10.02 7.15
CA ALA A 35 -3.07 -10.67 7.63
C ALA A 35 -4.27 -10.50 6.70
N SER A 36 -4.34 -9.37 5.98
CA SER A 36 -5.42 -9.10 5.02
C SER A 36 -5.31 -9.92 3.73
N GLY A 37 -4.12 -10.43 3.40
CA GLY A 37 -3.84 -11.08 2.12
C GLY A 37 -4.00 -10.17 0.90
N THR A 38 -3.98 -8.85 1.07
CA THR A 38 -4.04 -7.91 -0.07
C THR A 38 -2.79 -8.00 -0.93
N ASN A 39 -2.96 -7.72 -2.22
CA ASN A 39 -1.84 -7.53 -3.15
C ASN A 39 -1.64 -6.06 -3.55
N ILE A 40 -2.61 -5.20 -3.24
CA ILE A 40 -2.63 -3.80 -3.65
C ILE A 40 -2.81 -2.93 -2.42
N VAL A 41 -1.87 -2.01 -2.23
CA VAL A 41 -1.85 -1.11 -1.09
C VAL A 41 -1.88 0.33 -1.56
N THR A 42 -2.83 1.12 -1.05
CA THR A 42 -2.98 2.53 -1.39
C THR A 42 -2.17 3.43 -0.48
N VAL A 43 -1.48 4.41 -1.05
CA VAL A 43 -0.59 5.32 -0.30
C VAL A 43 -0.88 6.78 -0.64
N ALA A 44 -1.07 7.60 0.40
CA ALA A 44 -1.22 9.05 0.24
C ALA A 44 0.17 9.70 0.15
N ILE A 45 0.63 10.01 -1.07
CA ILE A 45 1.99 10.51 -1.33
C ILE A 45 2.32 11.77 -0.50
N ARG A 46 1.34 12.65 -0.28
CA ARG A 46 1.56 13.91 0.46
C ARG A 46 1.65 13.74 1.98
N ARG A 47 1.29 12.58 2.52
CA ARG A 47 1.13 12.36 3.98
C ARG A 47 2.01 11.26 4.54
N THR A 48 2.64 10.46 3.69
CA THR A 48 3.41 9.29 4.10
C THR A 48 4.81 9.41 3.53
N ASN A 49 5.84 9.17 4.36
CA ASN A 49 7.19 9.06 3.86
C ASN A 49 7.36 7.78 3.05
N ILE A 50 7.71 7.94 1.78
CA ILE A 50 8.00 6.87 0.81
C ILE A 50 9.43 7.00 0.26
N GLY A 51 10.31 7.70 0.99
CA GLY A 51 11.70 7.95 0.61
C GLY A 51 12.00 9.41 0.26
N GLN A 52 11.02 10.33 0.39
CA GLN A 52 11.29 11.77 0.22
C GLN A 52 12.13 12.36 1.37
N ASN A 53 12.05 11.78 2.57
CA ASN A 53 12.80 12.19 3.76
C ASN A 53 13.68 11.02 4.22
N ALA A 54 15.01 11.15 4.11
CA ALA A 54 15.94 10.06 4.39
C ALA A 54 16.07 9.71 5.89
N ASP A 55 15.85 10.69 6.78
CA ASP A 55 15.99 10.54 8.23
C ASP A 55 14.70 10.06 8.93
N GLU A 56 13.62 9.84 8.16
CA GLU A 56 12.32 9.40 8.68
C GLU A 56 12.04 7.95 8.25
N PRO A 57 11.25 7.18 9.03
CA PRO A 57 10.80 5.86 8.60
C PRO A 57 10.17 5.92 7.20
N ASN A 58 10.49 4.95 6.34
CA ASN A 58 9.96 4.86 4.98
C ASN A 58 8.96 3.70 4.88
N LEU A 59 7.76 3.98 4.38
CA LEU A 59 6.72 2.97 4.22
C LEU A 59 7.14 1.85 3.26
N LEU A 60 7.94 2.17 2.24
CA LEU A 60 8.38 1.19 1.23
C LEU A 60 9.35 0.16 1.81
N ASP A 61 9.97 0.43 2.96
CA ASP A 61 10.80 -0.56 3.65
C ASP A 61 9.92 -1.65 4.30
N ALA A 62 8.74 -1.26 4.79
CA ALA A 62 7.75 -2.20 5.34
C ALA A 62 6.94 -2.90 4.23
N LEU A 63 6.61 -2.18 3.17
CA LEU A 63 5.79 -2.64 2.05
C LEU A 63 6.58 -2.52 0.73
N PRO A 64 7.50 -3.45 0.47
CA PRO A 64 8.40 -3.32 -0.67
C PRO A 64 7.65 -3.56 -2.00
N PRO A 65 7.93 -2.78 -3.06
CA PRO A 65 7.21 -2.85 -4.34
C PRO A 65 7.37 -4.17 -5.12
N ASP A 66 8.30 -5.02 -4.74
CA ASP A 66 8.48 -6.37 -5.29
C ASP A 66 7.45 -7.38 -4.73
N GLN A 67 6.90 -7.11 -3.55
CA GLN A 67 5.88 -7.91 -2.89
C GLN A 67 4.46 -7.37 -3.10
N PHE A 68 4.31 -6.03 -3.19
CA PHE A 68 3.01 -5.37 -3.28
C PHE A 68 2.91 -4.45 -4.49
N THR A 69 1.74 -4.38 -5.11
CA THR A 69 1.42 -3.24 -5.98
C THR A 69 1.14 -2.02 -5.11
N ILE A 70 2.01 -1.01 -5.20
CA ILE A 70 1.79 0.29 -4.58
C ILE A 70 0.89 1.15 -5.48
N LEU A 71 -0.27 1.53 -4.96
CA LEU A 71 -1.27 2.34 -5.67
C LEU A 71 -1.30 3.76 -5.06
N PRO A 72 -0.56 4.73 -5.62
CA PRO A 72 -0.59 6.09 -5.11
C PRO A 72 -1.98 6.71 -5.27
N ASN A 73 -2.39 7.53 -4.29
CA ASN A 73 -3.62 8.30 -4.33
C ASN A 73 -3.38 9.79 -4.06
N THR A 74 -4.37 10.60 -4.40
CA THR A 74 -4.34 12.07 -4.33
C THR A 74 -4.89 12.64 -3.01
N ALA A 75 -4.92 11.87 -1.91
CA ALA A 75 -5.36 12.40 -0.62
C ALA A 75 -4.50 13.60 -0.19
N GLY A 76 -5.16 14.73 0.11
CA GLY A 76 -4.49 16.01 0.39
C GLY A 76 -4.27 16.90 -0.84
N CYS A 77 -4.82 16.55 -2.00
CA CYS A 77 -5.02 17.49 -3.11
C CYS A 77 -6.34 18.26 -2.92
N TYR A 78 -6.29 19.57 -3.18
CA TYR A 78 -7.45 20.48 -3.09
C TYR A 78 -7.72 21.23 -4.41
N THR A 79 -6.84 21.05 -5.40
CA THR A 79 -6.85 21.63 -6.75
C THR A 79 -6.13 20.68 -7.70
#